data_AF-A0A1Z1G6Y4-F1
#
_entry.id   AF-A0A1Z1G6Y4-F1
#
_cell.length_a   1.000
_cell.length_b   1.000
_cell.length_c   1.000
_cell.angle_alpha   90.00
_cell.angle_beta   90.00
_cell.angle_gamma   90.00
#
_symmetry.space_group_name_H-M   'P 1'
#
loop_
_entity.id
_entity.type
_entity.pdbx_description
1 polymer ?
#
loop_
_entity_poly.entity_id
_entity_poly.type
_entity_poly.pdbx_seq_one_letter_code
_entity_poly.pdbx_strand_id
1 'polypeptide(L)'
;PVGFSGPEFTFPLYGTMGNAAPQQRIVAQLGQGVYRTLSSTLYRRPFNIGINNQQLSVLDGTEFAYGTSSNLPSAVYRKSGTVDSLDEIPPQNNNVPPRQGFSHRLSHVSMFRSGFSNSSVSIIRAPMFSWIHRSAEFNNIIPSSQITQIPLTKSTNLGSGTSVVKGPGFTGGDILRRTSPGQISTLRVNITAPLSQRYRVRIRYASTTNLQFHTSIDGRPINQGNFSATMSSGSNLQSGSFRTVGFTTPFNFSNGSSVFTLSAHVFNSGNEVYIDRIEFVPAEVTFEAEYDLERAQKAVNELFTSSNQIGLKTDVTDYH
;
A
#
# COMPACT_ATOMS: atom_id res chain seq x y z
N PRO A 1 -6.40 -19.09 -7.92
CA PRO A 1 -5.26 -19.02 -6.96
C PRO A 1 -4.74 -17.58 -6.88
N VAL A 2 -4.87 -16.93 -5.72
CA VAL A 2 -4.29 -15.61 -5.45
C VAL A 2 -2.79 -15.83 -5.31
N GLY A 3 -2.05 -15.71 -6.41
CA GLY A 3 -0.64 -16.05 -6.48
C GLY A 3 0.19 -15.01 -5.76
N PHE A 4 0.55 -15.27 -4.50
CA PHE A 4 1.65 -14.56 -3.86
C PHE A 4 2.89 -14.65 -4.76
N SER A 5 3.45 -13.51 -5.13
CA SER A 5 4.75 -13.46 -5.80
C SER A 5 5.85 -13.63 -4.75
N GLY A 6 6.32 -14.86 -4.54
CA GLY A 6 7.44 -15.17 -3.64
C GLY A 6 7.09 -16.15 -2.51
N PRO A 7 8.10 -16.66 -1.78
CA PRO A 7 7.88 -17.52 -0.62
C PRO A 7 7.26 -16.74 0.55
N GLU A 8 6.43 -17.40 1.34
CA GLU A 8 5.90 -16.86 2.59
C GLU A 8 7.04 -16.60 3.59
N PHE A 9 6.93 -15.51 4.37
CA PHE A 9 7.86 -15.15 5.43
C PHE A 9 7.12 -14.91 6.75
N THR A 10 7.84 -14.93 7.86
CA THR A 10 7.28 -14.69 9.19
C THR A 10 8.00 -13.57 9.93
N PHE A 11 7.28 -12.88 10.80
CA PHE A 11 7.84 -11.94 11.75
C PHE A 11 8.26 -12.68 13.04
N PRO A 12 9.12 -12.09 13.87
CA PRO A 12 9.34 -12.56 15.25
C PRO A 12 8.03 -12.61 16.03
N LEU A 13 8.00 -13.41 17.10
CA LEU A 13 6.83 -13.54 17.97
C LEU A 13 6.42 -12.18 18.56
N TYR A 14 5.18 -11.76 18.30
CA TYR A 14 4.57 -10.64 19.01
C TYR A 14 4.08 -11.08 20.38
N GLY A 15 4.62 -10.49 21.45
CA GLY A 15 4.18 -10.76 22.81
C GLY A 15 5.01 -11.74 23.60
N THR A 16 4.34 -12.76 24.13
CA THR A 16 4.92 -13.88 24.87
C THR A 16 4.16 -15.14 24.57
N MET A 17 4.88 -16.25 24.49
CA MET A 17 4.31 -17.58 24.38
C MET A 17 3.51 -17.90 25.65
N GLY A 18 2.24 -18.26 25.48
CA GLY A 18 1.36 -18.69 26.55
C GLY A 18 0.92 -20.13 26.34
N ASN A 19 0.84 -20.91 27.43
CA ASN A 19 0.55 -22.35 27.38
C ASN A 19 -0.73 -22.71 28.14
N ALA A 20 -1.57 -21.73 28.47
CA ALA A 20 -2.80 -21.95 29.23
C ALA A 20 -3.89 -22.69 28.42
N ALA A 21 -3.77 -22.70 27.09
CA ALA A 21 -4.64 -23.43 26.17
C ALA A 21 -3.84 -23.78 24.90
N PRO A 22 -4.30 -24.74 24.06
CA PRO A 22 -3.68 -25.02 22.78
C PRO A 22 -3.63 -23.78 21.87
N GLN A 23 -2.56 -23.67 21.07
CA GLN A 23 -2.45 -22.62 20.07
C GLN A 23 -3.52 -22.75 18.98
N GLN A 24 -4.01 -21.61 18.49
CA GLN A 24 -5.00 -21.56 17.41
C GLN A 24 -4.41 -20.78 16.23
N ARG A 25 -4.42 -21.40 15.04
CA ARG A 25 -4.04 -20.73 13.78
C ARG A 25 -5.30 -20.27 13.06
N ILE A 26 -5.40 -18.97 12.80
CA ILE A 26 -6.49 -18.37 12.00
C ILE A 26 -5.91 -17.96 10.65
N VAL A 27 -6.53 -18.43 9.57
CA VAL A 27 -6.10 -18.11 8.19
C VAL A 27 -6.78 -16.81 7.76
N ALA A 28 -6.00 -15.77 7.47
CA ALA A 28 -6.53 -14.47 7.07
C ALA A 28 -6.93 -14.41 5.58
N GLN A 29 -6.21 -15.15 4.72
CA GLN A 29 -6.38 -15.11 3.26
C GLN A 29 -7.45 -16.11 2.78
N LEU A 30 -8.68 -15.97 3.27
CA LEU A 30 -9.88 -16.62 2.73
C LEU A 30 -10.77 -15.56 2.06
N GLY A 31 -11.44 -15.92 0.97
CA GLY A 31 -12.22 -14.96 0.18
C GLY A 31 -11.34 -13.81 -0.32
N GLN A 32 -11.71 -12.58 0.06
CA GLN A 32 -10.97 -11.34 -0.23
C GLN A 32 -10.14 -10.82 0.96
N GLY A 33 -9.96 -11.64 2.00
CA GLY A 33 -9.31 -11.29 3.26
C GLY A 33 -10.30 -10.98 4.39
N VAL A 34 -9.79 -10.81 5.60
CA VAL A 34 -10.59 -10.38 6.76
C VAL A 34 -10.97 -8.92 6.60
N TYR A 35 -12.26 -8.59 6.68
CA TYR A 35 -12.75 -7.21 6.56
C TYR A 35 -13.27 -6.62 7.88
N ARG A 36 -13.49 -7.47 8.89
CA ARG A 36 -14.06 -7.08 10.18
C ARG A 36 -13.52 -7.94 11.30
N THR A 37 -13.28 -7.30 12.44
CA THR A 37 -13.03 -7.97 13.72
C THR A 37 -14.09 -7.58 14.75
N LEU A 38 -14.64 -8.55 15.49
CA LEU A 38 -15.44 -8.29 16.68
C LEU A 38 -14.67 -8.75 17.92
N SER A 39 -14.10 -7.79 18.64
CA SER A 39 -13.20 -8.06 19.77
C SER A 39 -13.91 -8.03 21.11
N SER A 40 -13.51 -8.93 21.99
CA SER A 40 -13.91 -8.99 23.39
C SER A 40 -12.75 -8.51 24.26
N THR A 41 -12.96 -7.37 24.93
CA THR A 41 -11.96 -6.76 25.81
C THR A 41 -12.13 -7.25 27.25
N LEU A 42 -11.02 -7.53 27.92
CA LEU A 42 -10.98 -7.85 29.35
C LEU A 42 -10.16 -6.80 30.09
N TYR A 43 -10.87 -6.04 30.94
CA TYR A 43 -10.28 -5.13 31.90
C TYR A 43 -10.50 -5.66 33.31
N ARG A 44 -9.42 -6.03 33.99
CA ARG A 44 -9.46 -6.42 35.41
C ARG A 44 -8.70 -5.39 36.22
N ARG A 45 -9.40 -4.69 37.12
CA ARG A 45 -8.82 -3.71 38.04
C ARG A 45 -9.16 -4.12 39.48
N PRO A 46 -8.39 -5.04 40.08
CA PRO A 46 -8.65 -5.45 41.46
C PRO A 46 -8.38 -4.30 42.44
N PHE A 47 -9.09 -4.30 43.57
CA PHE A 47 -8.92 -3.30 44.62
C PHE A 47 -7.51 -3.31 45.24
N ASN A 48 -6.96 -4.51 45.48
CA ASN A 48 -5.60 -4.70 45.95
C ASN A 48 -4.71 -5.16 44.79
N ILE A 49 -3.73 -4.35 44.43
CA ILE A 49 -2.80 -4.62 43.34
C ILE A 49 -1.49 -5.14 43.91
N GLY A 50 -1.03 -6.27 43.38
CA GLY A 50 0.28 -6.83 43.72
C GLY A 50 0.78 -7.73 42.61
N ILE A 51 2.00 -8.25 42.76
CA ILE A 51 2.64 -9.12 41.76
C ILE A 51 1.82 -10.37 41.41
N ASN A 52 1.01 -10.86 42.35
CA ASN A 52 0.12 -12.02 42.18
C ASN A 52 -1.34 -11.64 41.88
N ASN A 53 -1.70 -10.36 41.96
CA ASN A 53 -3.04 -9.84 41.69
C ASN A 53 -2.93 -8.55 40.89
N GLN A 54 -2.59 -8.71 39.62
CA GLN A 54 -2.25 -7.61 38.72
C GLN A 54 -3.50 -7.04 38.03
N GLN A 55 -3.38 -5.81 37.56
CA GLN A 55 -4.32 -5.26 36.60
C GLN A 55 -4.16 -5.94 35.24
N LEU A 56 -5.26 -6.18 34.52
CA LEU A 56 -5.26 -6.77 33.18
C LEU A 56 -5.91 -5.79 32.19
N SER A 57 -5.27 -5.61 31.03
CA SER A 57 -5.81 -4.90 29.87
C SER A 57 -5.45 -5.71 28.62
N VAL A 58 -6.34 -6.62 28.25
CA VAL A 58 -6.10 -7.65 27.22
C VAL A 58 -7.35 -7.91 26.37
N LEU A 59 -7.20 -8.67 25.28
CA LEU A 59 -8.34 -9.31 24.59
C LEU A 59 -8.49 -10.76 25.06
N ASP A 60 -9.72 -11.19 25.34
CA ASP A 60 -10.03 -12.57 25.71
C ASP A 60 -10.77 -13.36 24.62
N GLY A 61 -11.09 -12.71 23.49
CA GLY A 61 -11.55 -13.33 22.26
C GLY A 61 -11.71 -12.32 21.11
N THR A 62 -11.67 -12.81 19.88
CA THR A 62 -11.93 -12.01 18.67
C THR A 62 -12.53 -12.89 17.57
N GLU A 63 -13.59 -12.42 16.92
CA GLU A 63 -14.09 -12.98 15.66
C GLU A 63 -13.47 -12.27 14.45
N PHE A 64 -13.13 -13.02 13.41
CA PHE A 64 -12.57 -12.54 12.14
C PHE A 64 -13.53 -12.93 11.00
N ALA A 65 -14.18 -11.95 10.38
CA ALA A 65 -15.11 -12.17 9.28
C ALA A 65 -14.47 -11.84 7.91
N TYR A 66 -14.83 -12.61 6.89
CA TYR A 66 -14.18 -12.57 5.56
C TYR A 66 -15.01 -11.84 4.51
N GLY A 67 -14.33 -11.03 3.69
CA GLY A 67 -14.93 -10.37 2.54
C GLY A 67 -15.19 -11.37 1.41
N THR A 68 -16.39 -11.38 0.85
CA THR A 68 -16.79 -12.32 -0.21
C THR A 68 -18.05 -11.84 -0.92
N SER A 69 -18.20 -12.21 -2.19
CA SER A 69 -19.48 -12.08 -2.92
C SER A 69 -20.56 -13.02 -2.36
N SER A 70 -20.16 -14.15 -1.77
CA SER A 70 -21.05 -15.17 -1.24
C SER A 70 -21.11 -15.13 0.30
N ASN A 71 -21.08 -16.29 0.97
CA ASN A 71 -21.00 -16.41 2.42
C ASN A 71 -19.78 -17.25 2.80
N LEU A 72 -19.04 -16.83 3.82
CA LEU A 72 -17.91 -17.57 4.39
C LEU A 72 -18.06 -17.57 5.91
N PRO A 73 -17.87 -18.71 6.59
CA PRO A 73 -17.91 -18.77 8.04
C PRO A 73 -16.78 -17.91 8.63
N SER A 74 -17.09 -17.10 9.64
CA SER A 74 -16.08 -16.39 10.41
C SER A 74 -15.17 -17.36 11.18
N ALA A 75 -13.92 -16.96 11.39
CA ALA A 75 -13.03 -17.65 12.31
C ALA A 75 -13.10 -16.99 13.70
N VAL A 76 -13.25 -17.77 14.76
CA VAL A 76 -13.40 -17.25 16.13
C VAL A 76 -12.21 -17.67 16.99
N TYR A 77 -11.45 -16.70 17.49
CA TYR A 77 -10.49 -16.93 18.57
C TYR A 77 -11.24 -16.87 19.91
N ARG A 78 -11.48 -18.04 20.52
CA ARG A 78 -12.20 -18.26 21.79
C ARG A 78 -13.69 -17.84 21.79
N LYS A 79 -14.00 -16.56 21.55
CA LYS A 79 -15.36 -16.00 21.49
C LYS A 79 -15.37 -14.69 20.70
N SER A 80 -16.55 -14.32 20.19
CA SER A 80 -16.81 -12.98 19.65
C SER A 80 -17.00 -11.97 20.80
N GLY A 81 -16.83 -10.68 20.50
CA GLY A 81 -17.17 -9.59 21.40
C GLY A 81 -18.05 -8.54 20.75
N THR A 82 -18.07 -7.34 21.33
CA THR A 82 -18.91 -6.21 20.88
C THR A 82 -18.12 -5.00 20.42
N VAL A 83 -16.79 -5.00 20.52
CA VAL A 83 -15.95 -3.93 19.96
C VAL A 83 -15.75 -4.23 18.49
N ASP A 84 -16.50 -3.53 17.65
CA ASP A 84 -16.57 -3.77 16.21
C ASP A 84 -15.63 -2.84 15.44
N SER A 85 -14.78 -3.41 14.58
CA SER A 85 -13.92 -2.59 13.71
C SER A 85 -14.70 -1.79 12.67
N LEU A 86 -15.96 -2.18 12.35
CA LEU A 86 -16.76 -1.43 11.39
C LEU A 86 -17.23 -0.05 11.90
N ASP A 87 -17.23 0.17 13.22
CA ASP A 87 -17.56 1.49 13.79
C ASP A 87 -16.45 2.51 13.49
N GLU A 88 -15.20 2.04 13.41
CA GLU A 88 -14.02 2.87 13.09
C GLU A 88 -13.69 2.86 11.59
N ILE A 89 -14.02 1.76 10.89
CA ILE A 89 -13.68 1.53 9.49
C ILE A 89 -14.92 1.03 8.74
N PRO A 90 -15.86 1.94 8.41
CA PRO A 90 -17.14 1.57 7.84
C PRO A 90 -17.02 1.06 6.40
N PRO A 91 -18.04 0.35 5.90
CA PRO A 91 -18.14 -0.01 4.48
C PRO A 91 -18.12 1.22 3.56
N GLN A 92 -17.54 1.08 2.37
CA GLN A 92 -17.60 2.11 1.33
C GLN A 92 -18.91 2.05 0.51
N ASN A 93 -19.65 0.94 0.57
CA ASN A 93 -20.92 0.77 -0.13
C ASN A 93 -21.95 0.15 0.81
N ASN A 94 -22.93 0.95 1.22
CA ASN A 94 -24.00 0.55 2.13
C ASN A 94 -25.23 -0.04 1.41
N ASN A 95 -25.24 -0.08 0.07
CA ASN A 95 -26.31 -0.72 -0.72
C ASN A 95 -26.16 -2.24 -0.79
N VAL A 96 -25.07 -2.79 -0.26
CA VAL A 96 -24.78 -4.23 -0.20
C VAL A 96 -24.37 -4.61 1.22
N PRO A 97 -24.44 -5.90 1.59
CA PRO A 97 -23.98 -6.34 2.89
C PRO A 97 -22.49 -5.98 3.13
N PRO A 98 -22.07 -5.71 4.38
CA PRO A 98 -20.69 -5.30 4.69
C PRO A 98 -19.60 -6.23 4.12
N ARG A 99 -19.86 -7.54 4.06
CA ARG A 99 -18.95 -8.53 3.45
C ARG A 99 -18.63 -8.30 1.96
N GLN A 100 -19.47 -7.53 1.26
CA GLN A 100 -19.27 -7.11 -0.14
C GLN A 100 -18.85 -5.63 -0.22
N GLY A 101 -19.43 -4.80 0.65
CA GLY A 101 -19.28 -3.34 0.66
C GLY A 101 -18.12 -2.80 1.48
N PHE A 102 -17.34 -3.64 2.16
CA PHE A 102 -16.21 -3.23 3.02
C PHE A 102 -15.24 -2.28 2.30
N SER A 103 -14.58 -1.39 3.05
CA SER A 103 -13.59 -0.44 2.51
C SER A 103 -12.15 -0.93 2.68
N HIS A 104 -11.88 -1.74 3.71
CA HIS A 104 -10.53 -2.17 4.08
C HIS A 104 -10.46 -3.68 4.36
N ARG A 105 -9.25 -4.22 4.25
CA ARG A 105 -8.90 -5.57 4.68
C ARG A 105 -7.79 -5.53 5.73
N LEU A 106 -7.80 -6.49 6.64
CA LEU A 106 -6.74 -6.66 7.63
C LEU A 106 -5.42 -6.97 6.91
N SER A 107 -4.38 -6.19 7.20
CA SER A 107 -3.06 -6.33 6.57
C SER A 107 -1.99 -6.87 7.52
N HIS A 108 -2.07 -6.51 8.81
CA HIS A 108 -1.13 -6.99 9.82
C HIS A 108 -1.74 -6.94 11.22
N VAL A 109 -1.24 -7.78 12.12
CA VAL A 109 -1.53 -7.68 13.55
C VAL A 109 -0.22 -7.67 14.31
N SER A 110 0.11 -6.53 14.89
CA SER A 110 1.23 -6.39 15.82
C SER A 110 0.72 -6.37 17.26
N MET A 111 1.58 -6.15 18.24
CA MET A 111 1.12 -6.03 19.63
C MET A 111 1.94 -5.04 20.45
N PHE A 112 1.25 -4.11 21.10
CA PHE A 112 1.79 -3.38 22.23
C PHE A 112 1.71 -4.26 23.49
N ARG A 113 2.81 -4.31 24.24
CA ARG A 113 2.92 -5.18 25.40
C ARG A 113 3.61 -4.48 26.57
N SER A 114 3.13 -4.75 27.78
CA SER A 114 3.77 -4.35 29.05
C SER A 114 3.57 -5.44 30.10
N GLY A 115 4.38 -5.41 31.16
CA GLY A 115 4.26 -6.35 32.28
C GLY A 115 5.19 -7.56 32.21
N PHE A 116 6.46 -7.37 31.85
CA PHE A 116 7.46 -8.44 31.70
C PHE A 116 8.45 -8.55 32.87
N SER A 117 8.46 -7.59 33.78
CA SER A 117 9.28 -7.68 34.98
C SER A 117 8.54 -8.47 36.06
N ASN A 118 9.28 -9.21 36.89
CA ASN A 118 8.74 -9.88 38.08
C ASN A 118 8.12 -8.91 39.10
N SER A 119 8.29 -7.60 38.90
CA SER A 119 7.72 -6.51 39.70
C SER A 119 6.53 -5.83 39.03
N SER A 120 6.13 -6.25 37.84
CA SER A 120 5.03 -5.61 37.10
C SER A 120 3.72 -5.81 37.85
N VAL A 121 2.94 -4.73 37.96
CA VAL A 121 1.64 -4.73 38.65
C VAL A 121 0.46 -4.63 37.65
N SER A 122 0.78 -4.51 36.37
CA SER A 122 -0.17 -4.40 35.26
C SER A 122 0.33 -5.19 34.06
N ILE A 123 -0.57 -5.97 33.46
CA ILE A 123 -0.34 -6.71 32.22
C ILE A 123 -1.14 -6.02 31.12
N ILE A 124 -0.41 -5.62 30.07
CA ILE A 124 -1.01 -5.12 28.83
C ILE A 124 -0.65 -6.06 27.70
N ARG A 125 -1.67 -6.54 26.99
CA ARG A 125 -1.56 -7.27 25.72
C ARG A 125 -2.58 -6.65 24.78
N ALA A 126 -2.15 -5.66 24.01
CA ALA A 126 -3.02 -4.89 23.13
C ALA A 126 -2.62 -5.17 21.67
N PRO A 127 -3.27 -6.16 21.01
CA PRO A 127 -3.11 -6.37 19.58
C PRO A 127 -3.46 -5.10 18.82
N MET A 128 -2.61 -4.74 17.85
CA MET A 128 -2.79 -3.56 17.00
C MET A 128 -3.07 -4.05 15.59
N PHE A 129 -4.30 -3.83 15.14
CA PHE A 129 -4.78 -4.23 13.82
C PHE A 129 -4.45 -3.14 12.81
N SER A 130 -3.70 -3.50 11.77
CA SER A 130 -3.43 -2.63 10.62
C SER A 130 -4.39 -3.00 9.49
N TRP A 131 -5.00 -1.99 8.89
CA TRP A 131 -5.99 -2.14 7.83
C TRP A 131 -5.47 -1.46 6.58
N ILE A 132 -5.54 -2.14 5.44
CA ILE A 132 -5.19 -1.59 4.13
C ILE A 132 -6.45 -1.41 3.30
N HIS A 133 -6.54 -0.28 2.60
CA HIS A 133 -7.68 0.01 1.74
C HIS A 133 -7.82 -1.05 0.65
N ARG A 134 -9.06 -1.42 0.29
CA ARG A 134 -9.32 -2.52 -0.65
C ARG A 134 -8.87 -2.24 -2.08
N SER A 135 -8.63 -0.98 -2.45
CA SER A 135 -8.03 -0.66 -3.75
C SER A 135 -6.59 -1.16 -3.88
N ALA A 136 -5.90 -1.44 -2.77
CA ALA A 136 -4.67 -2.21 -2.77
C ALA A 136 -4.99 -3.69 -3.06
N GLU A 137 -5.21 -3.99 -4.33
CA GLU A 137 -5.47 -5.34 -4.82
C GLU A 137 -4.27 -6.26 -4.60
N PHE A 138 -4.53 -7.56 -4.35
CA PHE A 138 -3.47 -8.53 -4.09
C PHE A 138 -2.48 -8.68 -5.26
N ASN A 139 -2.98 -8.55 -6.49
CA ASN A 139 -2.19 -8.67 -7.70
C ASN A 139 -2.08 -7.33 -8.42
N ASN A 140 -0.97 -7.12 -9.12
CA ASN A 140 -0.81 -5.98 -10.04
C ASN A 140 -1.36 -6.38 -11.41
N ILE A 141 -2.62 -6.06 -11.67
CA ILE A 141 -3.31 -6.44 -12.90
C ILE A 141 -3.24 -5.31 -13.91
N ILE A 142 -2.82 -5.61 -15.14
CA ILE A 142 -2.76 -4.67 -16.27
C ILE A 142 -3.84 -5.07 -17.30
N PRO A 143 -4.98 -4.35 -17.34
CA PRO A 143 -6.02 -4.50 -18.37
C PRO A 143 -5.71 -3.66 -19.62
N SER A 144 -6.52 -3.80 -20.68
CA SER A 144 -6.30 -3.15 -21.98
C SER A 144 -6.76 -1.69 -22.03
N SER A 145 -7.88 -1.35 -21.40
CA SER A 145 -8.64 -0.14 -21.73
C SER A 145 -8.54 1.00 -20.69
N GLN A 146 -7.53 0.99 -19.82
CA GLN A 146 -7.36 2.02 -18.81
C GLN A 146 -5.90 2.26 -18.43
N ILE A 147 -5.60 3.50 -18.05
CA ILE A 147 -4.31 3.86 -17.46
C ILE A 147 -4.22 3.23 -16.08
N THR A 148 -3.32 2.27 -15.94
CA THR A 148 -3.19 1.49 -14.70
C THR A 148 -2.05 2.03 -13.85
N GLN A 149 -2.37 2.52 -12.66
CA GLN A 149 -1.40 3.02 -11.70
C GLN A 149 -0.97 1.92 -10.74
N ILE A 150 0.34 1.71 -10.59
CA ILE A 150 0.91 0.75 -9.64
C ILE A 150 1.93 1.49 -8.76
N PRO A 151 1.59 1.78 -7.48
CA PRO A 151 2.55 2.28 -6.50
C PRO A 151 3.72 1.31 -6.35
N LEU A 152 4.95 1.83 -6.26
CA LEU A 152 6.13 0.96 -6.19
C LEU A 152 6.29 0.24 -4.85
N THR A 153 5.53 0.62 -3.83
CA THR A 153 5.39 -0.17 -2.59
C THR A 153 4.68 -1.51 -2.82
N LYS A 154 4.07 -1.74 -4.00
CA LYS A 154 3.56 -3.06 -4.43
C LYS A 154 4.61 -3.93 -5.14
N SER A 155 5.90 -3.56 -5.04
CA SER A 155 7.00 -4.35 -5.59
C SER A 155 7.17 -5.66 -4.82
N THR A 156 7.59 -6.71 -5.54
CA THR A 156 7.93 -8.01 -4.95
C THR A 156 9.23 -7.91 -4.15
N ASN A 157 10.23 -7.18 -4.68
CA ASN A 157 11.54 -7.01 -4.06
C ASN A 157 12.11 -5.63 -4.36
N LEU A 158 12.96 -5.14 -3.46
CA LEU A 158 13.74 -3.92 -3.65
C LEU A 158 15.16 -4.25 -4.12
N GLY A 159 15.71 -3.41 -4.99
CA GLY A 159 17.12 -3.45 -5.33
C GLY A 159 17.99 -2.98 -4.16
N SER A 160 19.21 -3.51 -4.06
CA SER A 160 20.16 -3.11 -3.00
C SER A 160 20.40 -1.60 -3.00
N GLY A 161 20.27 -0.96 -1.83
CA GLY A 161 20.38 0.49 -1.67
C GLY A 161 19.08 1.27 -1.90
N THR A 162 17.96 0.60 -2.18
CA THR A 162 16.63 1.21 -2.22
C THR A 162 15.92 1.00 -0.89
N SER A 163 15.23 2.04 -0.41
CA SER A 163 14.46 2.01 0.84
C SER A 163 13.02 2.43 0.61
N VAL A 164 12.09 1.87 1.38
CA VAL A 164 10.74 2.47 1.54
C VAL A 164 10.86 3.61 2.54
N VAL A 165 10.33 4.78 2.21
CA VAL A 165 10.28 5.94 3.10
C VAL A 165 8.85 6.44 3.24
N LYS A 166 8.58 7.08 4.37
CA LYS A 166 7.25 7.63 4.66
C LYS A 166 6.81 8.56 3.54
N GLY A 167 5.60 8.32 3.02
CA GLY A 167 5.02 9.16 1.98
C GLY A 167 4.77 10.60 2.44
N PRO A 168 4.75 11.58 1.53
CA PRO A 168 4.56 13.00 1.86
C PRO A 168 3.11 13.37 2.21
N GLY A 169 2.19 12.41 2.25
CA GLY A 169 0.78 12.59 2.63
C GLY A 169 -0.21 12.67 1.47
N PHE A 170 0.22 13.09 0.27
CA PHE A 170 -0.65 13.22 -0.92
C PHE A 170 -0.48 12.10 -1.97
N THR A 171 0.32 11.07 -1.67
CA THR A 171 0.58 9.92 -2.56
C THR A 171 -0.36 8.74 -2.28
N GLY A 172 -1.14 8.79 -1.20
CA GLY A 172 -2.00 7.69 -0.76
C GLY A 172 -1.25 6.52 -0.10
N GLY A 173 0.08 6.63 0.07
CA GLY A 173 0.92 5.63 0.71
C GLY A 173 2.40 6.02 0.72
N ASP A 174 3.25 5.11 1.19
CA ASP A 174 4.70 5.29 1.20
C ASP A 174 5.31 5.21 -0.20
N ILE A 175 6.54 5.70 -0.33
CA ILE A 175 7.26 5.81 -1.61
C ILE A 175 8.65 5.18 -1.51
N LEU A 176 9.26 4.88 -2.66
CA LEU A 176 10.64 4.39 -2.69
C LEU A 176 11.62 5.56 -2.76
N ARG A 177 12.77 5.41 -2.09
CA ARG A 177 13.91 6.32 -2.14
C ARG A 177 15.17 5.57 -2.54
N ARG A 178 15.98 6.18 -3.39
CA ARG A 178 17.31 5.72 -3.77
C ARG A 178 18.29 6.89 -3.84
N THR A 179 19.53 6.65 -3.41
CA THR A 179 20.56 7.72 -3.32
C THR A 179 21.83 7.48 -4.13
N SER A 180 21.85 6.44 -4.97
CA SER A 180 22.97 6.11 -5.87
C SER A 180 22.46 5.33 -7.09
N PRO A 181 23.19 5.27 -8.22
CA PRO A 181 22.79 4.48 -9.38
C PRO A 181 22.51 3.00 -9.06
N GLY A 182 21.58 2.39 -9.79
CA GLY A 182 21.27 0.95 -9.71
C GLY A 182 19.79 0.62 -9.77
N GLN A 183 19.47 -0.65 -9.52
CA GLN A 183 18.11 -1.16 -9.52
C GLN A 183 17.29 -0.57 -8.38
N ILE A 184 16.09 -0.07 -8.69
CA ILE A 184 15.15 0.44 -7.69
C ILE A 184 14.35 -0.73 -7.12
N SER A 185 13.59 -1.42 -7.97
CA SER A 185 12.68 -2.47 -7.55
C SER A 185 12.31 -3.40 -8.69
N THR A 186 11.69 -4.52 -8.31
CA THR A 186 11.13 -5.51 -9.22
C THR A 186 9.70 -5.83 -8.80
N LEU A 187 8.78 -5.83 -9.75
CA LEU A 187 7.36 -6.06 -9.53
C LEU A 187 6.83 -7.11 -10.51
N ARG A 188 6.05 -8.05 -9.98
CA ARG A 188 5.28 -8.98 -10.80
C ARG A 188 4.00 -8.30 -11.29
N VAL A 189 3.71 -8.43 -12.58
CA VAL A 189 2.49 -7.94 -13.22
C VAL A 189 1.76 -9.06 -13.93
N ASN A 190 0.42 -9.00 -13.90
CA ASN A 190 -0.46 -9.95 -14.54
C ASN A 190 -1.28 -9.22 -15.61
N ILE A 191 -1.10 -9.63 -16.87
CA ILE A 191 -1.69 -8.99 -18.03
C ILE A 191 -2.99 -9.71 -18.35
N THR A 192 -4.09 -8.98 -18.36
CA THR A 192 -5.42 -9.50 -18.73
C THR A 192 -5.87 -9.02 -20.12
N ALA A 193 -5.13 -8.08 -20.70
CA ALA A 193 -5.27 -7.66 -22.09
C ALA A 193 -4.75 -8.72 -23.08
N PRO A 194 -5.17 -8.67 -24.35
CA PRO A 194 -4.47 -9.37 -25.43
C PRO A 194 -2.98 -8.97 -25.44
N LEU A 195 -2.06 -9.92 -25.62
CA LEU A 195 -0.62 -9.63 -25.61
C LEU A 195 -0.16 -8.73 -26.79
N SER A 196 -0.99 -8.61 -27.83
CA SER A 196 -0.83 -7.63 -28.92
C SER A 196 -1.07 -6.18 -28.47
N GLN A 197 -1.70 -5.96 -27.31
CA GLN A 197 -1.91 -4.64 -26.73
C GLN A 197 -0.57 -3.98 -26.42
N ARG A 198 -0.40 -2.75 -26.92
CA ARG A 198 0.80 -1.96 -26.70
C ARG A 198 0.60 -1.00 -25.54
N TYR A 199 1.66 -0.76 -24.79
CA TYR A 199 1.68 0.16 -23.67
C TYR A 199 2.88 1.10 -23.73
N ARG A 200 2.73 2.31 -23.20
CA ARG A 200 3.80 3.18 -22.73
C ARG A 200 3.85 3.13 -21.20
N VAL A 201 5.01 3.44 -20.63
CA VAL A 201 5.17 3.57 -19.18
C VAL A 201 5.42 5.02 -18.82
N ARG A 202 4.68 5.52 -17.83
CA ARG A 202 4.98 6.77 -17.12
C ARG A 202 5.48 6.48 -15.72
N ILE A 203 6.32 7.37 -15.20
CA ILE A 203 6.87 7.27 -13.86
C ILE A 203 6.55 8.58 -13.15
N ARG A 204 5.87 8.48 -12.00
CA ARG A 204 5.73 9.62 -11.08
C ARG A 204 6.90 9.62 -10.10
N TYR A 205 7.78 10.61 -10.21
CA TYR A 205 9.02 10.68 -9.44
C TYR A 205 9.32 12.11 -8.98
N ALA A 206 10.20 12.22 -7.99
CA ALA A 206 10.88 13.46 -7.62
C ALA A 206 12.40 13.21 -7.59
N SER A 207 13.21 14.18 -8.03
CA SER A 207 14.66 14.02 -8.08
C SER A 207 15.40 15.33 -7.85
N THR A 208 16.51 15.27 -7.11
CA THR A 208 17.45 16.40 -6.94
C THR A 208 18.44 16.55 -8.10
N THR A 209 18.42 15.63 -9.07
CA THR A 209 19.37 15.56 -10.18
C THR A 209 18.70 15.09 -11.47
N ASN A 210 19.29 15.44 -12.60
CA ASN A 210 18.99 14.75 -13.86
C ASN A 210 19.49 13.31 -13.75
N LEU A 211 18.76 12.37 -14.35
CA LEU A 211 19.08 10.95 -14.32
C LEU A 211 18.49 10.23 -15.54
N GLN A 212 18.81 8.95 -15.68
CA GLN A 212 18.13 8.05 -16.60
C GLN A 212 17.33 7.00 -15.86
N PHE A 213 16.09 6.76 -16.30
CA PHE A 213 15.37 5.55 -15.90
C PHE A 213 15.47 4.50 -17.00
N HIS A 214 15.77 3.27 -16.61
CA HIS A 214 15.78 2.11 -17.49
C HIS A 214 14.75 1.10 -16.98
N THR A 215 14.03 0.48 -17.92
CA THR A 215 13.04 -0.54 -17.63
C THR A 215 13.35 -1.82 -18.38
N SER A 216 13.08 -2.97 -17.75
CA SER A 216 13.17 -4.28 -18.38
C SER A 216 11.97 -5.14 -18.04
N ILE A 217 11.64 -6.06 -18.95
CA ILE A 217 10.61 -7.08 -18.78
C ILE A 217 11.28 -8.43 -18.94
N ASP A 218 11.14 -9.30 -17.94
CA ASP A 218 11.71 -10.65 -17.94
C ASP A 218 13.21 -10.65 -18.27
N GLY A 219 13.93 -9.65 -17.74
CA GLY A 219 15.38 -9.44 -17.95
C GLY A 219 15.75 -8.74 -19.26
N ARG A 220 14.81 -8.50 -20.18
CA ARG A 220 15.07 -7.84 -21.46
C ARG A 220 14.86 -6.33 -21.36
N PRO A 221 15.83 -5.48 -21.71
CA PRO A 221 15.64 -4.03 -21.73
C PRO A 221 14.51 -3.62 -22.68
N ILE A 222 13.65 -2.70 -22.25
CA ILE A 222 12.49 -2.24 -23.03
C ILE A 222 12.54 -0.74 -23.30
N ASN A 223 12.81 0.07 -22.27
CA ASN A 223 12.94 1.52 -22.43
C ASN A 223 14.11 2.08 -21.63
N GLN A 224 14.72 3.12 -22.19
CA GLN A 224 15.64 4.02 -21.51
C GLN A 224 15.31 5.47 -21.90
N GLY A 225 15.54 6.41 -21.00
CA GLY A 225 15.21 7.81 -21.25
C GLY A 225 15.81 8.73 -20.19
N ASN A 226 16.02 9.99 -20.58
CA ASN A 226 16.51 11.04 -19.70
C ASN A 226 15.34 11.71 -18.97
N PHE A 227 15.51 11.92 -17.66
CA PHE A 227 14.53 12.53 -16.79
C PHE A 227 15.19 13.68 -16.02
N SER A 228 14.58 14.85 -16.02
CA SER A 228 15.15 16.05 -15.41
C SER A 228 14.97 16.07 -13.89
N ALA A 229 15.79 16.86 -13.19
CA ALA A 229 15.56 17.22 -11.80
C ALA A 229 14.20 17.93 -11.64
N THR A 230 13.60 17.77 -10.46
CA THR A 230 12.28 18.32 -10.13
C THR A 230 12.25 19.06 -8.81
N MET A 231 13.32 18.96 -8.01
CA MET A 231 13.46 19.65 -6.72
C MET A 231 14.93 19.96 -6.43
N SER A 232 15.17 20.87 -5.49
CA SER A 232 16.51 21.15 -4.96
C SER A 232 16.85 20.20 -3.81
N SER A 233 18.13 19.90 -3.63
CA SER A 233 18.62 19.10 -2.50
C SER A 233 18.18 19.70 -1.15
N GLY A 234 17.76 18.85 -0.21
CA GLY A 234 17.30 19.26 1.12
C GLY A 234 15.91 19.89 1.18
N SER A 235 15.19 19.98 0.05
CA SER A 235 13.81 20.48 0.05
C SER A 235 12.83 19.43 0.56
N ASN A 236 11.79 19.88 1.28
CA ASN A 236 10.68 19.00 1.67
C ASN A 236 9.87 18.58 0.43
N LEU A 237 9.41 17.32 0.41
CA LEU A 237 8.55 16.81 -0.65
C LEU A 237 7.19 17.50 -0.63
N GLN A 238 6.87 18.21 -1.71
CA GLN A 238 5.58 18.83 -1.98
C GLN A 238 4.98 18.23 -3.25
N SER A 239 3.69 18.48 -3.52
CA SER A 239 3.07 17.92 -4.74
C SER A 239 3.78 18.40 -6.01
N GLY A 240 4.21 19.66 -6.05
CA GLY A 240 5.01 20.23 -7.14
C GLY A 240 6.43 19.65 -7.28
N SER A 241 6.95 18.95 -6.27
CA SER A 241 8.24 18.24 -6.38
C SER A 241 8.15 17.02 -7.30
N PHE A 242 6.95 16.47 -7.52
CA PHE A 242 6.75 15.29 -8.34
C PHE A 242 6.40 15.66 -9.78
N ARG A 243 6.95 14.92 -10.74
CA ARG A 243 6.51 14.93 -12.14
C ARG A 243 6.13 13.53 -12.59
N THR A 244 5.15 13.44 -13.48
CA THR A 244 4.79 12.20 -14.17
C THR A 244 5.30 12.28 -15.59
N VAL A 245 6.33 11.51 -15.93
CA VAL A 245 7.00 11.58 -17.23
C VAL A 245 7.00 10.19 -17.87
N GLY A 246 6.71 10.15 -19.18
CA GLY A 246 6.58 8.91 -19.96
C GLY A 246 7.79 8.59 -20.82
N PHE A 247 8.02 7.30 -21.07
CA PHE A 247 8.79 6.85 -22.22
C PHE A 247 7.94 6.97 -23.49
N THR A 248 8.56 7.39 -24.59
CA THR A 248 7.87 7.57 -25.87
C THR A 248 7.63 6.25 -26.61
N THR A 249 8.60 5.33 -26.53
CA THR A 249 8.57 4.04 -27.24
C THR A 249 7.57 3.08 -26.60
N PRO A 250 6.53 2.63 -27.32
CA PRO A 250 5.60 1.64 -26.79
C PRO A 250 6.17 0.23 -26.89
N PHE A 251 5.76 -0.64 -25.99
CA PHE A 251 6.14 -2.05 -25.95
C PHE A 251 4.93 -2.97 -25.77
N ASN A 252 5.16 -4.27 -25.91
CA ASN A 252 4.20 -5.33 -25.64
C ASN A 252 4.71 -6.23 -24.52
N PHE A 253 3.80 -6.86 -23.79
CA PHE A 253 4.15 -8.00 -22.94
C PHE A 253 4.14 -9.28 -23.78
N SER A 254 5.11 -10.17 -23.54
CA SER A 254 5.17 -11.48 -24.22
C SER A 254 4.44 -12.58 -23.46
N ASN A 255 4.13 -12.37 -22.17
CA ASN A 255 3.53 -13.36 -21.29
C ASN A 255 2.38 -12.75 -20.49
N GLY A 256 1.40 -13.56 -20.10
CA GLY A 256 0.30 -13.14 -19.22
C GLY A 256 0.75 -12.83 -17.79
N SER A 257 1.94 -13.25 -17.40
CA SER A 257 2.60 -12.86 -16.14
C SER A 257 4.06 -12.58 -16.42
N SER A 258 4.51 -11.39 -16.05
CA SER A 258 5.86 -10.91 -16.32
C SER A 258 6.46 -10.22 -15.11
N VAL A 259 7.78 -10.15 -15.10
CA VAL A 259 8.58 -9.43 -14.11
C VAL A 259 9.04 -8.12 -14.72
N PHE A 260 8.55 -7.01 -14.19
CA PHE A 260 8.97 -5.67 -14.59
C PHE A 260 9.99 -5.14 -13.59
N THR A 261 11.11 -4.61 -14.10
CA THR A 261 12.18 -4.04 -13.27
C THR A 261 12.41 -2.59 -13.65
N LEU A 262 12.55 -1.73 -12.64
CA LEU A 262 12.90 -0.32 -12.78
C LEU A 262 14.28 -0.07 -12.17
N SER A 263 15.12 0.70 -12.87
CA SER A 263 16.44 1.12 -12.39
C SER A 263 16.72 2.58 -12.75
N ALA A 264 17.55 3.24 -11.94
CA ALA A 264 17.98 4.62 -12.15
C ALA A 264 19.50 4.70 -12.32
N HIS A 265 19.96 5.44 -13.33
CA HIS A 265 21.36 5.54 -13.73
C HIS A 265 21.74 6.98 -14.05
N VAL A 266 23.03 7.22 -14.32
CA VAL A 266 23.55 8.50 -14.81
C VAL A 266 23.30 9.65 -13.81
N PHE A 267 23.66 9.43 -12.55
CA PHE A 267 23.71 10.48 -11.53
C PHE A 267 24.72 10.15 -10.43
N ASN A 268 25.16 11.17 -9.68
CA ASN A 268 26.13 11.00 -8.61
C ASN A 268 25.46 10.52 -7.31
N SER A 269 26.13 9.62 -6.60
CA SER A 269 25.73 9.20 -5.24
C SER A 269 25.57 10.42 -4.31
N GLY A 270 24.60 10.36 -3.40
CA GLY A 270 24.25 11.45 -2.48
C GLY A 270 23.10 12.32 -2.96
N ASN A 271 22.72 12.25 -4.24
CA ASN A 271 21.45 12.81 -4.72
C ASN A 271 20.27 11.97 -4.28
N GLU A 272 19.06 12.55 -4.28
CA GLU A 272 17.86 11.87 -3.83
C GLU A 272 16.91 11.65 -4.99
N VAL A 273 16.52 10.39 -5.20
CA VAL A 273 15.52 9.99 -6.19
C VAL A 273 14.38 9.29 -5.46
N TYR A 274 13.20 9.89 -5.56
CA TYR A 274 11.97 9.37 -4.98
C TYR A 274 11.05 8.88 -6.08
N ILE A 275 10.45 7.71 -5.92
CA ILE A 275 9.53 7.14 -6.90
C ILE A 275 8.25 6.72 -6.20
N ASP A 276 7.14 7.33 -6.63
CA ASP A 276 5.80 7.06 -6.11
C ASP A 276 5.21 5.82 -6.79
N ARG A 277 5.04 5.91 -8.11
CA ARG A 277 4.36 4.89 -8.90
C ARG A 277 4.84 4.84 -10.35
N ILE A 278 4.47 3.76 -11.00
CA ILE A 278 4.49 3.63 -12.46
C ILE A 278 3.07 3.56 -13.00
N GLU A 279 2.89 4.00 -14.24
CA GLU A 279 1.61 3.97 -14.93
C GLU A 279 1.78 3.25 -16.28
N PHE A 280 0.97 2.22 -16.52
CA PHE A 280 0.88 1.56 -17.82
C PHE A 280 -0.24 2.23 -18.61
N VAL A 281 0.12 2.93 -19.68
CA VAL A 281 -0.78 3.71 -20.54
C VAL A 281 -0.97 2.95 -21.85
N PRO A 282 -2.20 2.58 -22.26
CA PRO A 282 -2.43 1.95 -23.56
C PRO A 282 -1.94 2.87 -24.69
N ALA A 283 -1.23 2.33 -25.68
CA ALA A 283 -0.52 3.14 -26.68
C ALA A 283 -1.46 3.92 -27.62
N GLU A 284 -2.70 3.47 -27.77
CA GLU A 284 -3.79 4.15 -28.49
C GLU A 284 -4.28 5.41 -27.79
N VAL A 285 -3.96 5.61 -26.50
CA VAL A 285 -4.15 6.91 -25.86
C VAL A 285 -3.20 7.88 -26.55
N THR A 286 -3.77 8.78 -27.34
CA THR A 286 -3.04 9.77 -28.13
C THR A 286 -2.54 10.91 -27.26
N PHE A 287 -1.56 11.66 -27.79
CA PHE A 287 -0.99 12.84 -27.12
C PHE A 287 -2.05 13.89 -26.76
N GLU A 288 -3.16 13.99 -27.52
CA GLU A 288 -4.27 14.91 -27.19
C GLU A 288 -4.99 14.48 -25.91
N ALA A 289 -5.28 13.19 -25.74
CA ALA A 289 -5.86 12.67 -24.49
C ALA A 289 -4.87 12.78 -23.32
N GLU A 290 -3.55 12.71 -23.58
CA GLU A 290 -2.50 12.95 -22.57
C GLU A 290 -2.40 14.44 -22.19
N TYR A 291 -2.50 15.36 -23.16
CA TYR A 291 -2.53 16.80 -22.94
C TYR A 291 -3.79 17.22 -22.17
N ASP A 292 -4.95 16.66 -22.51
CA ASP A 292 -6.20 16.90 -21.80
C ASP A 292 -6.14 16.41 -20.34
N LEU A 293 -5.45 15.28 -20.09
CA LEU A 293 -5.20 14.81 -18.74
C LEU A 293 -4.29 15.77 -17.95
N GLU A 294 -3.20 16.25 -18.56
CA GLU A 294 -2.29 17.22 -17.92
C GLU A 294 -3.01 18.55 -17.65
N ARG A 295 -3.84 19.02 -18.60
CA ARG A 295 -4.67 20.21 -18.45
C ARG A 295 -5.71 20.04 -17.35
N ALA A 296 -6.37 18.88 -17.28
CA ALA A 296 -7.32 18.56 -16.21
C ALA A 296 -6.62 18.49 -14.85
N GLN A 297 -5.44 17.87 -14.77
CA GLN A 297 -4.63 17.80 -13.56
C GLN A 297 -4.23 19.20 -13.08
N LYS A 298 -3.84 20.08 -14.01
CA LYS A 298 -3.54 21.49 -13.72
C LYS A 298 -4.77 22.24 -13.20
N ALA A 299 -5.91 22.12 -13.89
CA ALA A 299 -7.16 22.74 -13.47
C ALA A 299 -7.60 22.28 -12.08
N VAL A 300 -7.52 20.98 -11.79
CA VAL A 300 -7.82 20.43 -10.46
C VAL A 300 -6.88 20.97 -9.39
N ASN A 301 -5.57 21.04 -9.68
CA ASN A 301 -4.61 21.62 -8.73
C ASN A 301 -4.88 23.10 -8.45
N GLU A 302 -5.42 23.83 -9.41
CA GLU A 302 -5.78 25.25 -9.26
C GLU A 302 -7.00 25.48 -8.36
N LEU A 303 -7.81 24.44 -8.07
CA LEU A 303 -8.95 24.56 -7.15
C LEU A 303 -8.53 24.71 -5.68
N PHE A 304 -7.31 24.28 -5.33
CA PHE A 304 -6.86 24.21 -3.94
C PHE A 304 -6.03 25.44 -3.53
N THR A 305 -6.14 25.86 -2.26
CA THR A 305 -5.38 26.97 -1.66
C THR A 305 -3.90 26.66 -1.49
N SER A 306 -3.56 25.37 -1.46
CA SER A 306 -2.17 24.95 -1.35
C SER A 306 -1.94 23.59 -1.98
N SER A 307 -0.66 23.29 -2.19
CA SER A 307 -0.16 22.08 -2.81
C SER A 307 -0.51 20.79 -2.06
N ASN A 308 -0.97 20.86 -0.80
CA ASN A 308 -1.41 19.69 -0.02
C ASN A 308 -2.86 19.26 -0.33
N GLN A 309 -3.60 20.05 -1.12
CA GLN A 309 -4.96 19.77 -1.57
C GLN A 309 -6.00 19.58 -0.43
N ILE A 310 -5.79 20.23 0.72
CA ILE A 310 -6.68 20.10 1.89
C ILE A 310 -7.81 21.16 1.89
N GLY A 311 -7.57 22.34 1.32
CA GLY A 311 -8.55 23.44 1.31
C GLY A 311 -8.81 23.95 -0.11
N LEU A 312 -10.08 24.21 -0.44
CA LEU A 312 -10.48 24.87 -1.68
C LEU A 312 -10.26 26.39 -1.58
N LYS A 313 -9.93 27.05 -2.69
CA LYS A 313 -9.88 28.51 -2.73
C LYS A 313 -11.28 29.08 -2.53
N THR A 314 -11.38 30.21 -1.83
CA THR A 314 -12.67 30.80 -1.43
C THR A 314 -13.48 31.38 -2.59
N ASP A 315 -12.84 31.59 -3.74
CA ASP A 315 -13.42 32.12 -4.98
C ASP A 315 -13.84 31.01 -5.97
N VAL A 316 -13.59 29.74 -5.64
CA VAL A 316 -14.06 28.58 -6.41
C VAL A 316 -15.49 28.25 -6.02
N THR A 317 -16.39 28.24 -6.99
CA THR A 317 -17.82 27.94 -6.79
C THR A 317 -18.12 26.45 -6.93
N ASP A 318 -19.28 26.01 -6.43
CA ASP A 318 -19.74 24.61 -6.52
C ASP A 318 -19.94 24.12 -7.98
N TYR A 319 -20.02 25.03 -8.95
CA TYR A 319 -20.14 24.77 -10.39
C TYR A 319 -18.95 25.30 -11.23
N HIS A 320 -17.77 25.43 -10.62
CA HIS A 320 -16.59 26.01 -11.28
C HIS A 320 -16.07 25.15 -12.45
#